data_AF-A0A2E6EIS3-F1
#
_entry.id   AF-A0A2E6EIS3-F1
#
_cell.length_a   1.000
_cell.length_b   1.000
_cell.length_c   1.000
_cell.angle_alpha   90.00
_cell.angle_beta   90.00
_cell.angle_gamma   90.00
#
_symmetry.space_group_name_H-M   'P 1'
#
loop_
_entity.id
_entity.type
_entity.pdbx_description
1 polymer ?
#
loop_
_entity_poly.entity_id
_entity_poly.type
_entity_poly.pdbx_seq_one_letter_code
_entity_poly.pdbx_strand_id
1 'polypeptide(L)'
;MHSVPRAGVSRLILALALVLALVSERAASAEGEAPLSYRFVETPGGVGAHLLRADLQKVELRMLYAQDMGAGALTARQFLDRTGATAVFNGPFFDLDGSPMGLLVVDGVERVALRPVDWGVFSLTDSGPSIVHTRDWKSDRQVDAAFQVGPRLVVDGEVLSLKSQSARRTALCVLPDGRIEVLVSPGSIRSDDLAGFFAAEGCSDALNLDGGTSSQLYLRRAGIVVDEPGGVAVPVAVGLFVAAQEAQIEPRRGCAAFRSCS
;
A
#
# COMPACT_ATOMS: atom_id res chain seq x y z
N MET A 1 21.31 61.40 46.05
CA MET A 1 21.57 59.94 46.07
C MET A 1 20.62 59.29 45.09
N HIS A 2 21.15 58.84 43.95
CA HIS A 2 20.38 58.26 42.84
C HIS A 2 20.08 56.77 43.09
N SER A 3 18.82 56.37 42.89
CA SER A 3 18.41 54.98 42.80
C SER A 3 18.45 54.52 41.33
N VAL A 4 19.13 53.40 41.10
CA VAL A 4 19.24 52.71 39.79
C VAL A 4 18.11 51.66 39.69
N PRO A 5 17.40 51.52 38.55
CA PRO A 5 16.47 50.41 38.37
C PRO A 5 17.22 49.16 37.85
N ARG A 6 16.94 48.00 38.45
CA ARG A 6 17.37 46.68 37.92
C ARG A 6 16.43 46.27 36.78
N ALA A 7 16.97 46.19 35.57
CA ALA A 7 16.29 45.64 34.39
C ALA A 7 16.60 44.14 34.21
N GLY A 8 15.54 43.36 34.00
CA GLY A 8 15.44 42.35 32.94
C GLY A 8 16.44 41.19 32.89
N VAL A 9 16.15 40.08 33.58
CA VAL A 9 16.75 38.76 33.26
C VAL A 9 15.69 37.69 32.91
N SER A 10 14.40 37.96 33.10
CA SER A 10 13.37 36.90 33.04
C SER A 10 12.81 36.59 31.63
N ARG A 11 13.02 37.44 30.62
CA ARG A 11 12.39 37.25 29.29
C ARG A 11 13.23 36.44 28.29
N LEU A 12 14.55 36.37 28.47
CA LEU A 12 15.44 35.72 27.49
C LEU A 12 15.49 34.19 27.65
N ILE A 13 15.39 33.70 28.89
CA ILE A 13 15.42 32.25 29.19
C ILE A 13 14.13 31.56 28.73
N LEU A 14 12.98 32.24 28.87
CA LEU A 14 11.68 31.70 28.42
C LEU A 14 11.58 31.63 26.90
N ALA A 15 12.14 32.62 26.18
CA ALA A 15 12.17 32.63 24.73
C ALA A 15 13.09 31.52 24.17
N LEU A 16 14.24 31.24 24.82
CA LEU A 16 15.15 30.17 24.39
C LEU A 16 14.56 28.77 24.63
N ALA A 17 13.83 28.57 25.73
CA ALA A 17 13.13 27.32 26.01
C ALA A 17 11.95 27.08 25.04
N LEU A 18 11.22 28.13 24.66
CA LEU A 18 10.15 28.05 23.67
C LEU A 18 10.69 27.76 22.26
N VAL A 19 11.83 28.36 21.89
CA VAL A 19 12.53 28.06 20.63
C VAL A 19 13.11 26.65 20.63
N LEU A 20 13.68 26.15 21.73
CA LEU A 20 14.12 24.75 21.80
C LEU A 20 12.95 23.76 21.72
N ALA A 21 11.80 24.06 22.33
CA ALA A 21 10.60 23.22 22.23
C ALA A 21 10.02 23.20 20.80
N LEU A 22 9.96 24.36 20.12
CA LEU A 22 9.51 24.47 18.73
C LEU A 22 10.47 23.81 17.73
N VAL A 23 11.77 23.79 18.02
CA VAL A 23 12.76 23.05 17.20
C VAL A 23 12.67 21.55 17.45
N SER A 24 12.29 21.12 18.67
CA SER A 24 12.16 19.71 19.01
C SER A 24 10.91 19.05 18.41
N GLU A 25 9.83 19.79 18.16
CA GLU A 25 8.63 19.26 17.48
C GLU A 25 8.85 19.07 15.96
N ARG A 26 9.74 19.86 15.33
CA ARG A 26 10.06 19.71 13.90
C ARG A 26 11.08 18.61 13.60
N ALA A 27 11.85 18.19 14.59
CA ALA A 27 12.90 17.18 14.40
C ALA A 27 12.38 15.72 14.38
N ALA A 28 11.10 15.50 14.70
CA ALA A 28 10.47 14.16 14.66
C ALA A 28 10.01 13.73 13.24
N SER A 29 10.18 14.57 12.21
CA SER A 29 9.70 14.33 10.84
C SER A 29 10.79 13.84 9.86
N ALA A 30 11.99 13.53 10.36
CA ALA A 30 13.13 13.15 9.52
C ALA A 30 13.56 11.68 9.67
N GLU A 31 12.82 10.85 10.40
CA GLU A 31 12.87 9.41 10.17
C GLU A 31 11.98 9.12 8.98
N GLY A 32 12.60 8.86 7.82
CA GLY A 32 11.87 8.59 6.58
C GLY A 32 10.84 7.48 6.78
N GLU A 33 9.61 7.71 6.31
CA GLU A 33 8.51 6.74 6.42
C GLU A 33 8.95 5.37 5.87
N ALA A 34 8.60 4.30 6.60
CA ALA A 34 8.99 2.94 6.24
C ALA A 34 8.52 2.60 4.81
N PRO A 35 9.31 1.85 4.01
CA PRO A 35 8.93 1.49 2.64
C PRO A 35 7.53 0.88 2.51
N LEU A 36 7.18 0.04 3.49
CA LEU A 36 5.87 -0.55 3.66
C LEU A 36 5.46 -0.38 5.12
N SER A 37 4.30 0.26 5.34
CA SER A 37 3.68 0.39 6.65
C SER A 37 2.34 -0.34 6.69
N TYR A 38 1.94 -0.75 7.89
CA TYR A 38 0.69 -1.46 8.16
C TYR A 38 -0.04 -0.78 9.32
N ARG A 39 -1.34 -0.58 9.16
CA ARG A 39 -2.26 -0.12 10.21
C ARG A 39 -3.51 -0.99 10.21
N PHE A 40 -4.09 -1.20 11.38
CA PHE A 40 -5.48 -1.64 11.49
C PHE A 40 -6.34 -0.40 11.74
N VAL A 41 -7.30 -0.14 10.87
CA VAL A 41 -8.12 1.09 10.85
C VAL A 41 -9.60 0.74 11.00
N GLU A 42 -10.40 1.70 11.44
CA GLU A 42 -11.86 1.59 11.42
C GLU A 42 -12.40 2.41 10.24
N THR A 43 -13.20 1.79 9.39
CA THR A 43 -13.84 2.48 8.25
C THR A 43 -15.18 3.08 8.67
N PRO A 44 -15.78 4.00 7.88
CA PRO A 44 -17.15 4.42 8.10
C PRO A 44 -18.07 3.19 8.19
N GLY A 45 -18.98 3.21 9.17
CA GLY A 45 -19.79 2.05 9.54
C GLY A 45 -19.20 1.16 10.65
N GLY A 46 -18.03 1.50 11.20
CA GLY A 46 -17.44 0.83 12.38
C GLY A 46 -16.78 -0.52 12.07
N VAL A 47 -16.39 -0.75 10.81
CA VAL A 47 -15.78 -2.00 10.37
C VAL A 47 -14.27 -1.88 10.43
N GLY A 48 -13.62 -2.76 11.19
CA GLY A 48 -12.16 -2.86 11.21
C GLY A 48 -11.62 -3.37 9.88
N ALA A 49 -10.51 -2.81 9.40
CA ALA A 49 -9.86 -3.19 8.16
C ALA A 49 -8.32 -3.08 8.25
N HIS A 50 -7.64 -3.89 7.46
CA HIS A 50 -6.20 -3.84 7.27
C HIS A 50 -5.86 -2.79 6.22
N LEU A 51 -4.97 -1.86 6.54
CA LEU A 51 -4.48 -0.84 5.61
C LEU A 51 -2.96 -0.95 5.47
N LEU A 52 -2.50 -1.21 4.25
CA LEU A 52 -1.10 -1.16 3.87
C LEU A 52 -0.83 0.14 3.12
N ARG A 53 0.31 0.77 3.38
CA ARG A 53 0.82 1.87 2.55
C ARG A 53 2.22 1.51 2.06
N ALA A 54 2.43 1.61 0.75
CA ALA A 54 3.69 1.25 0.10
C ALA A 54 4.25 2.43 -0.71
N ASP A 55 5.53 2.71 -0.47
CA ASP A 55 6.35 3.60 -1.28
C ASP A 55 6.96 2.80 -2.43
N LEU A 56 6.40 2.93 -3.63
CA LEU A 56 6.82 2.16 -4.80
C LEU A 56 8.21 2.54 -5.34
N GLN A 57 8.85 3.58 -4.79
CA GLN A 57 10.27 3.84 -5.04
C GLN A 57 11.19 2.94 -4.19
N LYS A 58 10.64 2.32 -3.14
CA LYS A 58 11.37 1.46 -2.18
C LYS A 58 10.79 0.05 -2.08
N VAL A 59 9.63 -0.19 -2.68
CA VAL A 59 8.89 -1.45 -2.68
C VAL A 59 8.59 -1.84 -4.12
N GLU A 60 9.00 -3.03 -4.51
CA GLU A 60 8.66 -3.59 -5.80
C GLU A 60 7.23 -4.17 -5.74
N LEU A 61 6.37 -3.74 -6.66
CA LEU A 61 5.04 -4.30 -6.85
C LEU A 61 5.04 -5.20 -8.08
N ARG A 62 4.52 -6.42 -7.94
CA ARG A 62 4.37 -7.36 -9.05
C ARG A 62 2.97 -7.95 -9.13
N MET A 63 2.51 -8.20 -10.35
CA MET A 63 1.39 -9.10 -10.58
C MET A 63 1.85 -10.54 -10.39
N LEU A 64 1.12 -11.30 -9.59
CA LEU A 64 1.39 -12.72 -9.36
C LEU A 64 0.29 -13.52 -10.04
N TYR A 65 0.68 -14.33 -11.04
CA TYR A 65 -0.26 -15.18 -11.77
C TYR A 65 -0.05 -16.64 -11.39
N ALA A 66 -1.10 -17.29 -10.87
CA ALA A 66 -1.02 -18.69 -10.42
C ALA A 66 -0.59 -19.64 -11.54
N GLN A 67 -0.97 -19.35 -12.79
CA GLN A 67 -0.61 -20.17 -13.95
C GLN A 67 0.91 -20.20 -14.19
N ASP A 68 1.60 -19.07 -13.97
CA ASP A 68 3.07 -18.99 -14.07
C ASP A 68 3.76 -19.83 -12.97
N MET A 69 3.01 -20.25 -11.93
CA MET A 69 3.45 -21.13 -10.85
C MET A 69 2.88 -22.56 -10.96
N GLY A 70 2.32 -22.92 -12.12
CA GLY A 70 1.74 -24.24 -12.37
C GLY A 70 0.48 -24.55 -11.56
N ALA A 71 -0.29 -23.53 -11.16
CA ALA A 71 -1.52 -23.66 -10.41
C ALA A 71 -2.69 -22.93 -11.09
N GLY A 72 -3.93 -23.39 -10.88
CA GLY A 72 -5.12 -22.69 -11.35
C GLY A 72 -5.47 -21.47 -10.48
N ALA A 73 -5.32 -21.61 -9.17
CA ALA A 73 -5.54 -20.55 -8.20
C ALA A 73 -4.72 -20.82 -6.93
N LEU A 74 -4.36 -19.76 -6.19
CA LEU A 74 -3.62 -19.82 -4.94
C LEU A 74 -4.23 -18.85 -3.92
N THR A 75 -4.06 -19.13 -2.63
CA THR A 75 -4.35 -18.15 -1.57
C THR A 75 -3.21 -17.12 -1.47
N ALA A 76 -3.48 -15.96 -0.86
CA ALA A 76 -2.44 -14.94 -0.61
C ALA A 76 -1.22 -15.51 0.12
N ARG A 77 -1.45 -16.39 1.12
CA ARG A 77 -0.38 -17.09 1.81
C ARG A 77 0.43 -17.99 0.87
N GLN A 78 -0.23 -18.76 0.01
CA GLN A 78 0.45 -19.65 -0.94
C GLN A 78 1.26 -18.86 -1.99
N PHE A 79 0.71 -17.76 -2.50
CA PHE A 79 1.46 -16.84 -3.36
C PHE A 79 2.70 -16.30 -2.64
N LEU A 80 2.53 -15.84 -1.40
CA LEU A 80 3.63 -15.30 -0.60
C LEU A 80 4.71 -16.35 -0.34
N ASP A 81 4.34 -17.57 0.05
CA ASP A 81 5.26 -18.66 0.32
C ASP A 81 6.02 -19.11 -0.95
N ARG A 82 5.40 -19.01 -2.13
CA ARG A 82 6.04 -19.37 -3.42
C ARG A 82 6.95 -18.27 -3.98
N THR A 83 6.71 -17.01 -3.64
CA THR A 83 7.40 -15.86 -4.24
C THR A 83 8.41 -15.20 -3.31
N GLY A 84 8.27 -15.38 -2.00
CA GLY A 84 9.03 -14.63 -1.02
C GLY A 84 8.58 -13.17 -0.87
N ALA A 85 7.37 -12.84 -1.34
CA ALA A 85 6.79 -11.51 -1.14
C ALA A 85 6.72 -11.14 0.35
N THR A 86 6.75 -9.85 0.63
CA THR A 86 6.52 -9.31 1.98
C THR A 86 5.04 -9.29 2.31
N ALA A 87 4.21 -8.86 1.36
CA ALA A 87 2.76 -8.88 1.47
C ALA A 87 2.12 -9.33 0.16
N VAL A 88 0.98 -10.01 0.23
CA VAL A 88 0.17 -10.40 -0.92
C VAL A 88 -1.30 -10.15 -0.62
N PHE A 89 -2.02 -9.54 -1.55
CA PHE A 89 -3.48 -9.38 -1.54
C PHE A 89 -4.06 -9.78 -2.89
N ASN A 90 -5.36 -10.11 -2.95
CA ASN A 90 -5.99 -10.53 -4.21
C ASN A 90 -6.08 -9.38 -5.24
N GLY A 91 -6.22 -9.75 -6.51
CA GLY A 91 -6.27 -8.82 -7.64
C GLY A 91 -7.65 -8.70 -8.30
N PRO A 92 -7.72 -8.75 -9.65
CA PRO A 92 -8.93 -8.49 -10.42
C PRO A 92 -9.96 -9.63 -10.35
N PHE A 93 -11.14 -9.38 -10.91
CA PHE A 93 -12.17 -10.41 -11.11
C PHE A 93 -11.67 -11.55 -12.01
N PHE A 94 -12.22 -12.74 -11.76
CA PHE A 94 -11.98 -13.94 -12.57
C PHE A 94 -13.28 -14.69 -12.84
N ASP A 95 -13.32 -15.42 -13.95
CA ASP A 95 -14.46 -16.24 -14.34
C ASP A 95 -14.41 -17.61 -13.62
N LEU A 96 -15.46 -18.42 -13.76
CA LEU A 96 -15.60 -19.72 -13.09
C LEU A 96 -14.48 -20.72 -13.46
N ASP A 97 -13.84 -20.54 -14.62
CA ASP A 97 -12.70 -21.34 -15.07
C ASP A 97 -11.35 -20.85 -14.51
N GLY A 98 -11.34 -19.76 -13.74
CA GLY A 98 -10.14 -19.14 -13.19
C GLY A 98 -9.46 -18.13 -14.12
N SER A 99 -10.04 -17.82 -15.29
CA SER A 99 -9.47 -16.83 -16.21
C SER A 99 -9.72 -15.40 -15.72
N PRO A 100 -8.74 -14.48 -15.75
CA PRO A 100 -8.95 -13.07 -15.46
C PRO A 100 -9.98 -12.44 -16.42
N MET A 101 -10.90 -11.61 -15.92
CA MET A 101 -12.03 -11.10 -16.71
C MET A 101 -11.75 -9.85 -17.56
N GLY A 102 -10.55 -9.29 -17.49
CA GLY A 102 -10.14 -8.08 -18.21
C GLY A 102 -8.62 -8.00 -18.33
N LEU A 103 -8.11 -6.84 -18.77
CA LEU A 103 -6.68 -6.64 -19.01
C LEU A 103 -5.85 -7.21 -17.86
N LEU A 104 -4.80 -7.96 -18.20
CA LEU A 104 -3.78 -8.40 -17.26
C LEU A 104 -2.42 -8.28 -17.95
N VAL A 105 -1.51 -7.53 -17.34
CA VAL A 105 -0.10 -7.45 -17.75
C VAL A 105 0.77 -7.94 -16.59
N VAL A 106 1.62 -8.92 -16.86
CA VAL A 106 2.53 -9.55 -15.89
C VAL A 106 3.94 -9.45 -16.44
N ASP A 107 4.84 -8.83 -15.68
CA ASP A 107 6.26 -8.65 -16.03
C ASP A 107 6.43 -8.12 -17.47
N GLY A 108 5.68 -7.08 -17.84
CA GLY A 108 5.74 -6.46 -19.17
C GLY A 108 4.92 -7.15 -20.27
N VAL A 109 4.32 -8.31 -19.99
CA VAL A 109 3.62 -9.12 -21.01
C VAL A 109 2.11 -9.10 -20.78
N GLU A 110 1.37 -8.66 -21.80
CA GLU A 110 -0.10 -8.78 -21.82
C GLU A 110 -0.50 -10.27 -21.86
N ARG A 111 -1.15 -10.72 -20.80
CA ARG A 111 -1.68 -12.08 -20.63
C ARG A 111 -3.14 -12.17 -21.05
N VAL A 112 -3.90 -11.11 -20.81
CA VAL A 112 -5.33 -11.02 -21.14
C VAL A 112 -5.60 -9.63 -21.70
N ALA A 113 -6.38 -9.56 -22.78
CA ALA A 113 -6.69 -8.31 -23.45
C ALA A 113 -7.66 -7.44 -22.66
N LEU A 114 -7.63 -6.12 -22.93
CA LEU A 114 -8.58 -5.16 -22.39
C LEU A 114 -10.02 -5.52 -22.78
N ARG A 115 -10.92 -5.48 -21.80
CA ARG A 115 -12.36 -5.67 -22.03
C ARG A 115 -13.07 -4.32 -22.13
N PRO A 116 -13.99 -4.09 -23.08
CA PRO A 116 -14.69 -2.81 -23.22
C PRO A 116 -15.84 -2.68 -22.20
N VAL A 117 -15.52 -2.48 -20.93
CA VAL A 117 -16.47 -2.33 -19.80
C VAL A 117 -16.18 -1.06 -19.00
N ASP A 118 -17.18 -0.55 -18.29
CA ASP A 118 -17.10 0.67 -17.47
C ASP A 118 -16.36 0.43 -16.14
N TRP A 119 -15.10 0.02 -16.26
CA TRP A 119 -14.19 -0.33 -15.17
C TRP A 119 -12.94 0.56 -15.19
N GLY A 120 -12.08 0.41 -14.18
CA GLY A 120 -10.76 1.03 -14.16
C GLY A 120 -9.66 0.07 -14.59
N VAL A 121 -8.52 0.64 -14.96
CA VAL A 121 -7.26 -0.07 -15.15
C VAL A 121 -6.25 0.52 -14.19
N PHE A 122 -5.76 -0.29 -13.26
CA PHE A 122 -4.53 0.03 -12.53
C PHE A 122 -3.35 -0.36 -13.41
N SER A 123 -2.31 0.48 -13.45
CA SER A 123 -1.06 0.17 -14.13
C SER A 123 0.15 0.73 -13.41
N LEU A 124 1.29 0.06 -13.59
CA LEU A 124 2.61 0.49 -13.18
C LEU A 124 3.47 0.65 -14.44
N THR A 125 4.06 1.83 -14.59
CA THR A 125 4.96 2.19 -15.69
C THR A 125 6.21 2.87 -15.12
N ASP A 126 7.13 3.28 -15.98
CA ASP A 126 8.26 4.14 -15.65
C ASP A 126 7.84 5.47 -14.97
N SER A 127 6.64 5.97 -15.28
CA SER A 127 6.06 7.17 -14.66
C SER A 127 5.41 6.93 -13.29
N GLY A 128 5.36 5.68 -12.82
CA GLY A 128 4.76 5.28 -11.54
C GLY A 128 3.38 4.64 -11.69
N PRO A 129 2.67 4.43 -10.55
CA PRO A 129 1.35 3.83 -10.55
C PRO A 129 0.29 4.83 -11.04
N SER A 130 -0.72 4.33 -11.74
CA SER A 130 -1.88 5.13 -12.15
C SER A 130 -3.14 4.28 -12.20
N ILE A 131 -4.30 4.94 -12.05
CA ILE A 131 -5.61 4.35 -12.28
C ILE A 131 -6.32 5.21 -13.33
N VAL A 132 -6.74 4.59 -14.44
CA VAL A 132 -7.50 5.27 -15.50
C VAL A 132 -8.81 4.55 -15.78
N HIS A 133 -9.75 5.23 -16.44
CA HIS A 133 -10.90 4.55 -16.99
C HIS A 133 -10.51 3.63 -18.16
N THR A 134 -11.24 2.54 -18.37
CA THR A 134 -11.03 1.61 -19.50
C THR A 134 -10.94 2.31 -20.85
N ARG A 135 -11.80 3.31 -21.12
CA ARG A 135 -11.79 4.05 -22.39
C ARG A 135 -10.54 4.92 -22.60
N ASP A 136 -9.86 5.25 -21.50
CA ASP A 136 -8.72 6.16 -21.46
C ASP A 136 -7.40 5.36 -21.38
N TRP A 137 -7.47 4.03 -21.30
CA TRP A 137 -6.32 3.12 -21.35
C TRP A 137 -5.60 3.21 -22.70
N LYS A 138 -4.27 3.28 -22.63
CA LYS A 138 -3.38 3.24 -23.79
C LYS A 138 -2.21 2.32 -23.49
N SER A 139 -1.90 1.42 -24.42
CA SER A 139 -0.75 0.51 -24.37
C SER A 139 0.47 1.05 -25.13
N ASP A 140 0.54 2.37 -25.33
CA ASP A 140 1.61 3.04 -26.08
C ASP A 140 2.90 3.27 -25.27
N ARG A 141 2.90 2.87 -24.00
CA ARG A 141 4.06 2.90 -23.10
C ARG A 141 4.42 1.49 -22.65
N GLN A 142 5.65 1.33 -22.17
CA GLN A 142 6.03 0.12 -21.46
C GLN A 142 5.25 0.05 -20.14
N VAL A 143 4.49 -1.04 -19.97
CA VAL A 143 3.67 -1.30 -18.79
C VAL A 143 4.23 -2.54 -18.12
N ASP A 144 4.77 -2.41 -16.92
CA ASP A 144 5.39 -3.54 -16.21
C ASP A 144 4.32 -4.43 -15.56
N ALA A 145 3.28 -3.82 -15.03
CA ALA A 145 2.14 -4.47 -14.40
C ALA A 145 0.85 -3.70 -14.69
N ALA A 146 -0.24 -4.41 -14.98
CA ALA A 146 -1.57 -3.81 -15.06
C ALA A 146 -2.65 -4.85 -14.81
N PHE A 147 -3.78 -4.39 -14.27
CA PHE A 147 -5.00 -5.19 -14.23
C PHE A 147 -6.24 -4.31 -14.38
N GLN A 148 -7.28 -4.86 -15.01
CA GLN A 148 -8.58 -4.22 -15.15
C GLN A 148 -9.58 -4.81 -14.17
N VAL A 149 -10.24 -3.95 -13.39
CA VAL A 149 -11.25 -4.32 -12.41
C VAL A 149 -12.10 -3.10 -12.06
N GLY A 150 -13.18 -3.26 -11.31
CA GLY A 150 -13.97 -2.13 -10.89
C GLY A 150 -14.96 -2.41 -9.76
N PRO A 151 -15.74 -1.40 -9.37
CA PRO A 151 -15.74 -0.04 -9.92
C PRO A 151 -14.53 0.82 -9.48
N ARG A 152 -14.27 1.93 -10.18
CA ARG A 152 -13.47 3.05 -9.63
C ARG A 152 -14.23 3.67 -8.47
N LEU A 153 -13.53 4.04 -7.39
CA LEU A 153 -14.10 4.58 -6.17
C LEU A 153 -13.90 6.10 -6.07
N VAL A 154 -12.70 6.56 -6.37
CA VAL A 154 -12.26 7.96 -6.33
C VAL A 154 -11.60 8.29 -7.67
N VAL A 155 -11.86 9.47 -8.20
CA VAL A 155 -11.23 10.02 -9.42
C VAL A 155 -10.90 11.48 -9.18
N ASP A 156 -9.64 11.87 -9.39
CA ASP A 156 -9.15 13.23 -9.13
C ASP A 156 -9.47 13.75 -7.71
N GLY A 157 -9.45 12.87 -6.71
CA GLY A 157 -9.80 13.16 -5.31
C GLY A 157 -11.29 13.17 -4.99
N GLU A 158 -12.16 13.02 -5.99
CA GLU A 158 -13.61 13.08 -5.83
C GLU A 158 -14.25 11.69 -5.79
N VAL A 159 -15.21 11.50 -4.88
CA VAL A 159 -15.95 10.25 -4.73
C VAL A 159 -16.93 10.06 -5.89
N LEU A 160 -16.87 8.90 -6.55
CA LEU A 160 -17.85 8.56 -7.58
C LEU A 160 -19.19 8.13 -6.96
N SER A 161 -20.28 8.39 -7.68
CA SER A 161 -21.60 7.86 -7.31
C SER A 161 -21.66 6.36 -7.61
N LEU A 162 -21.68 5.55 -6.55
CA LEU A 162 -21.67 4.09 -6.64
C LEU A 162 -23.02 3.52 -6.25
N LYS A 163 -23.40 2.40 -6.89
CA LYS A 163 -24.45 1.54 -6.34
C LYS A 163 -23.94 1.03 -5.01
N SER A 164 -24.62 1.39 -3.93
CA SER A 164 -24.21 0.89 -2.62
C SER A 164 -24.43 -0.61 -2.55
N GLN A 165 -23.32 -1.33 -2.38
CA GLN A 165 -23.28 -2.77 -2.17
C GLN A 165 -22.40 -3.04 -0.97
N SER A 166 -22.81 -3.97 -0.11
CA SER A 166 -22.05 -4.36 1.08
C SER A 166 -21.41 -5.72 0.86
N ALA A 167 -20.09 -5.79 1.02
CA ALA A 167 -19.31 -7.02 0.89
C ALA A 167 -17.97 -6.83 1.60
N ARG A 168 -17.25 -7.92 1.89
CA ARG A 168 -15.81 -7.83 2.17
C ARG A 168 -15.12 -7.16 0.99
N ARG A 169 -14.14 -6.31 1.26
CA ARG A 169 -13.50 -5.46 0.25
C ARG A 169 -12.01 -5.72 0.20
N THR A 170 -11.49 -5.65 -1.01
CA THR A 170 -10.10 -5.36 -1.28
C THR A 170 -10.10 -4.20 -2.24
N ALA A 171 -9.33 -3.16 -1.94
CA ALA A 171 -9.30 -1.98 -2.78
C ALA A 171 -7.94 -1.29 -2.71
N LEU A 172 -7.57 -0.64 -3.80
CA LEU A 172 -6.28 0.00 -4.00
C LEU A 172 -6.49 1.48 -4.28
N CYS A 173 -5.69 2.31 -3.65
CA CYS A 173 -5.63 3.75 -3.81
C CYS A 173 -4.23 4.16 -4.31
N VAL A 174 -4.19 5.12 -5.22
CA VAL A 174 -2.98 5.84 -5.61
C VAL A 174 -3.01 7.22 -4.93
N LEU A 175 -1.93 7.55 -4.24
CA LEU A 175 -1.74 8.84 -3.60
C LEU A 175 -1.06 9.83 -4.57
N PRO A 176 -1.24 11.15 -4.38
CA PRO A 176 -0.66 12.18 -5.25
C PRO A 176 0.88 12.13 -5.39
N ASP A 177 1.57 11.51 -4.42
CA ASP A 177 3.03 11.37 -4.41
C ASP A 177 3.52 10.03 -5.01
N GLY A 178 2.64 9.25 -5.63
CA GLY A 178 2.97 7.98 -6.28
C GLY A 178 3.08 6.80 -5.33
N ARG A 179 2.77 6.98 -4.03
CA ARG A 179 2.55 5.86 -3.11
C ARG A 179 1.21 5.20 -3.38
N ILE A 180 1.06 3.97 -2.92
CA ILE A 180 -0.23 3.28 -2.93
C ILE A 180 -0.69 2.95 -1.51
N GLU A 181 -2.01 2.90 -1.34
CA GLU A 181 -2.64 2.28 -0.19
C GLU A 181 -3.51 1.10 -0.61
N VAL A 182 -3.54 0.06 0.21
CA VAL A 182 -4.35 -1.12 -0.04
C VAL A 182 -5.14 -1.43 1.23
N LEU A 183 -6.46 -1.49 1.08
CA LEU A 183 -7.38 -1.84 2.16
C LEU A 183 -7.93 -3.25 1.92
N VAL A 184 -7.88 -4.09 2.96
CA VAL A 184 -8.53 -5.42 2.99
C VAL A 184 -9.40 -5.53 4.22
N SER A 185 -10.70 -5.81 4.04
CA SER A 185 -11.65 -5.87 5.15
C SER A 185 -12.10 -7.31 5.49
N PRO A 186 -11.98 -7.74 6.76
CA PRO A 186 -12.60 -8.99 7.23
C PRO A 186 -14.12 -8.93 7.19
N GLY A 187 -14.68 -7.75 7.47
CA GLY A 187 -16.12 -7.48 7.49
C GLY A 187 -16.61 -6.81 6.22
N SER A 188 -17.94 -6.73 6.09
CA SER A 188 -18.58 -6.10 4.94
C SER A 188 -18.57 -4.57 5.05
N ILE A 189 -18.04 -3.91 4.02
CA ILE A 189 -18.01 -2.45 3.89
C ILE A 189 -18.83 -2.05 2.66
N ARG A 190 -19.65 -1.00 2.80
CA ARG A 190 -20.39 -0.44 1.68
C ARG A 190 -19.43 0.29 0.74
N SER A 191 -19.63 0.16 -0.57
CA SER A 191 -18.74 0.76 -1.57
C SER A 191 -18.65 2.29 -1.49
N ASP A 192 -19.74 2.96 -1.14
CA ASP A 192 -19.81 4.41 -0.90
C ASP A 192 -19.03 4.84 0.36
N ASP A 193 -19.14 4.08 1.45
CA ASP A 193 -18.36 4.30 2.66
C ASP A 193 -16.86 4.12 2.41
N LEU A 194 -16.48 3.09 1.64
CA LEU A 194 -15.09 2.85 1.25
C LEU A 194 -14.53 3.95 0.37
N ALA A 195 -15.32 4.48 -0.57
CA ALA A 195 -14.91 5.59 -1.41
C ALA A 195 -14.69 6.86 -0.60
N GLY A 196 -15.60 7.17 0.34
CA GLY A 196 -15.45 8.29 1.27
C GLY A 196 -14.23 8.15 2.18
N PHE A 197 -13.93 6.93 2.65
CA PHE A 197 -12.72 6.63 3.42
C PHE A 197 -11.45 6.96 2.62
N PHE A 198 -11.33 6.48 1.38
CA PHE A 198 -10.15 6.76 0.55
C PHE A 198 -10.00 8.23 0.18
N ALA A 199 -11.10 8.93 -0.12
CA ALA A 199 -11.03 10.37 -0.33
C ALA A 199 -10.50 11.10 0.92
N ALA A 200 -10.91 10.67 2.12
CA ALA A 200 -10.42 11.23 3.38
C ALA A 200 -8.94 10.88 3.68
N GLU A 201 -8.45 9.71 3.26
CA GLU A 201 -7.01 9.35 3.33
C GLU A 201 -6.16 10.07 2.27
N GLY A 202 -6.77 10.84 1.36
CA GLY A 202 -6.08 11.70 0.39
C GLY A 202 -5.76 11.01 -0.94
N CYS A 203 -6.51 9.97 -1.30
CA CYS A 203 -6.36 9.28 -2.59
C CYS A 203 -6.65 10.21 -3.77
N SER A 204 -5.76 10.23 -4.77
CA SER A 204 -6.08 10.86 -6.06
C SER A 204 -7.07 9.99 -6.81
N ASP A 205 -6.80 8.68 -6.86
CA ASP A 205 -7.62 7.71 -7.55
C ASP A 205 -7.70 6.43 -6.74
N ALA A 206 -8.84 5.75 -6.78
CA ALA A 206 -9.01 4.49 -6.08
C ALA A 206 -9.85 3.50 -6.89
N LEU A 207 -9.56 2.22 -6.72
CA LEU A 207 -10.15 1.12 -7.46
C LEU A 207 -10.56 0.00 -6.50
N ASN A 208 -11.81 -0.43 -6.60
CA ASN A 208 -12.27 -1.63 -5.91
C ASN A 208 -11.80 -2.86 -6.68
N LEU A 209 -11.12 -3.77 -5.99
CA LEU A 209 -10.66 -5.06 -6.53
C LEU A 209 -11.75 -6.13 -6.33
N ASP A 210 -11.41 -7.39 -6.62
CA ASP A 210 -12.34 -8.48 -6.33
C ASP A 210 -12.63 -8.60 -4.83
N GLY A 211 -13.91 -8.71 -4.50
CA GLY A 211 -14.44 -8.57 -3.16
C GLY A 211 -14.92 -9.89 -2.56
N GLY A 212 -15.76 -9.80 -1.54
CA GLY A 212 -16.50 -10.94 -0.99
C GLY A 212 -15.59 -12.06 -0.51
N THR A 213 -15.81 -13.27 -1.03
CA THR A 213 -14.99 -14.43 -0.68
C THR A 213 -13.56 -14.34 -1.22
N SER A 214 -13.29 -13.51 -2.23
CA SER A 214 -11.94 -13.36 -2.80
C SER A 214 -11.04 -12.46 -1.97
N SER A 215 -11.62 -11.54 -1.17
CA SER A 215 -10.86 -10.61 -0.32
C SER A 215 -9.96 -11.34 0.65
N GLN A 216 -8.66 -11.09 0.55
CA GLN A 216 -7.63 -11.73 1.36
C GLN A 216 -6.32 -10.94 1.39
N LEU A 217 -5.59 -11.07 2.50
CA LEU A 217 -4.28 -10.48 2.72
C LEU A 217 -3.41 -11.46 3.49
N TYR A 218 -2.15 -11.58 3.08
CA TYR A 218 -1.10 -12.14 3.91
C TYR A 218 0.09 -11.19 3.95
N LEU A 219 0.54 -10.81 5.14
CA LEU A 219 1.73 -9.98 5.37
C LEU A 219 2.66 -10.71 6.35
N ARG A 220 3.95 -10.78 6.01
CA ARG A 220 4.98 -11.33 6.90
C ARG A 220 6.26 -10.51 6.83
N ARG A 221 6.55 -9.73 7.88
CA ARG A 221 7.79 -8.93 7.98
C ARG A 221 8.15 -8.65 9.43
N ALA A 222 9.43 -8.81 9.78
CA ALA A 222 9.98 -8.39 11.08
C ALA A 222 9.16 -8.88 12.30
N GLY A 223 8.69 -10.13 12.27
CA GLY A 223 7.87 -10.72 13.35
C GLY A 223 6.38 -10.35 13.30
N ILE A 224 5.97 -9.42 12.44
CA ILE A 224 4.55 -9.12 12.17
C ILE A 224 4.03 -10.16 11.18
N VAL A 225 2.91 -10.80 11.55
CA VAL A 225 2.13 -11.66 10.67
C VAL A 225 0.69 -11.19 10.68
N VAL A 226 0.14 -10.90 9.50
CA VAL A 226 -1.29 -10.66 9.28
C VAL A 226 -1.76 -11.72 8.30
N ASP A 227 -2.81 -12.44 8.67
CA ASP A 227 -3.45 -13.48 7.86
C ASP A 227 -4.95 -13.21 7.84
N GLU A 228 -5.41 -12.55 6.78
CA GLU A 228 -6.82 -12.36 6.47
C GLU A 228 -7.18 -13.33 5.33
N PRO A 229 -7.74 -14.51 5.64
CA PRO A 229 -7.95 -15.54 4.65
C PRO A 229 -9.10 -15.20 3.70
N GLY A 230 -8.97 -15.60 2.44
CA GLY A 230 -10.08 -15.64 1.49
C GLY A 230 -10.95 -16.86 1.73
N GLY A 231 -12.23 -16.77 1.35
CA GLY A 231 -13.10 -17.93 1.20
C GLY A 231 -12.79 -18.76 -0.05
N VAL A 232 -12.08 -18.18 -1.03
CA VAL A 232 -11.60 -18.87 -2.24
C VAL A 232 -10.14 -18.52 -2.55
N ALA A 233 -9.44 -19.44 -3.21
CA ALA A 233 -8.17 -19.14 -3.86
C ALA A 233 -8.42 -18.28 -5.12
N VAL A 234 -7.45 -17.45 -5.49
CA VAL A 234 -7.57 -16.55 -6.65
C VAL A 234 -6.50 -16.85 -7.69
N PRO A 235 -6.78 -16.67 -8.99
CA PRO A 235 -5.81 -16.91 -10.05
C PRO A 235 -4.76 -15.81 -10.14
N VAL A 236 -5.11 -14.57 -9.75
CA VAL A 236 -4.23 -13.41 -9.81
C VAL A 236 -4.22 -12.70 -8.46
N ALA A 237 -3.02 -12.36 -8.00
CA ALA A 237 -2.78 -11.57 -6.80
C ALA A 237 -1.77 -10.45 -7.09
N VAL A 238 -1.61 -9.53 -6.14
CA VAL A 238 -0.58 -8.49 -6.18
C VAL A 238 0.39 -8.76 -5.03
N GLY A 239 1.68 -8.83 -5.35
CA GLY A 239 2.76 -9.00 -4.38
C GLY A 239 3.54 -7.71 -4.16
N LEU A 240 3.83 -7.40 -2.91
CA LEU A 240 4.73 -6.32 -2.50
C LEU A 240 6.02 -6.92 -1.96
N PHE A 241 7.15 -6.51 -2.52
CA PHE A 241 8.48 -7.00 -2.18
C PHE A 241 9.29 -5.83 -1.62
N VAL A 242 9.57 -5.89 -0.32
CA VAL A 242 10.50 -4.96 0.32
C VAL A 242 11.88 -5.59 0.23
N ALA A 243 12.86 -4.89 -0.32
CA ALA A 243 14.24 -5.36 -0.30
C ALA A 243 14.63 -5.70 1.14
N ALA A 244 15.18 -6.90 1.35
CA ALA A 244 15.84 -7.18 2.61
C ALA A 244 16.94 -6.12 2.75
N GLN A 245 16.89 -5.28 3.79
CA GLN A 245 18.10 -4.56 4.17
C GLN A 245 19.14 -5.65 4.38
N GLU A 246 20.20 -5.64 3.57
CA GLU A 246 21.40 -6.39 3.88
C GLU A 246 21.69 -6.07 5.33
N ALA A 247 21.54 -7.07 6.20
CA ALA A 247 21.95 -6.96 7.58
C ALA A 247 23.48 -6.83 7.55
N GLN A 248 23.97 -5.62 7.27
CA GLN A 248 25.34 -5.24 7.54
C GLN A 248 25.47 -5.22 9.05
N ILE A 249 25.72 -6.41 9.61
CA ILE A 249 26.46 -6.53 10.84
C ILE A 249 27.87 -6.10 10.45
N GLU A 250 28.13 -4.79 10.44
CA GLU A 250 29.51 -4.33 10.48
C GLU A 250 30.11 -4.86 11.79
N PRO A 251 31.16 -5.70 11.75
CA PRO A 251 31.88 -6.00 12.97
C PRO A 251 32.42 -4.67 13.47
N ARG A 252 32.04 -4.29 14.71
CA ARG A 252 32.62 -3.12 15.38
C ARG A 252 34.15 -3.24 15.29
N ARG A 253 34.76 -2.46 14.38
CA ARG A 253 36.21 -2.21 14.40
C ARG A 253 36.47 -1.39 15.65
N GLY A 254 36.75 -2.09 16.74
CA GLY A 254 36.89 -1.51 18.05
C GLY A 254 37.37 -2.52 19.09
N CYS A 255 38.31 -3.38 18.71
CA CYS A 255 39.20 -4.03 19.68
C CYS A 255 40.58 -4.15 19.05
N ALA A 256 41.30 -3.03 19.03
CA ALA A 256 42.74 -3.04 19.07
C ALA A 256 43.17 -2.54 20.45
N ALA A 257 44.07 -3.30 21.05
CA ALA A 257 44.85 -3.04 22.26
C ALA A 257 44.12 -3.18 23.61
N PHE A 258 44.32 -4.33 24.27
CA PHE A 258 45.03 -4.30 25.55
C PHE A 258 46.00 -5.49 25.66
N ARG A 259 47.19 -5.15 26.14
CA ARG A 259 48.38 -5.98 26.32
C ARG A 259 48.17 -6.98 27.47
N SER A 260 48.85 -8.12 27.35
CA SER A 260 49.41 -8.98 28.41
C SER A 260 48.90 -8.85 29.85
N CYS A 261 48.49 -9.99 30.44
CA CYS A 261 48.77 -10.29 31.84
C CYS A 261 48.75 -11.81 32.11
N SER A 262 49.93 -12.30 32.53
CA SER A 262 50.30 -13.60 33.16
C SER A 262 50.07 -14.90 32.40
#